data_AF-K9VHY6-F1
#
_entry.id   AF-K9VHY6-F1
#
_cell.length_a   1.000
_cell.length_b   1.000
_cell.length_c   1.000
_cell.angle_alpha   90.00
_cell.angle_beta   90.00
_cell.angle_gamma   90.00
#
_symmetry.space_group_name_H-M   'P 1'
#
loop_
_entity.id
_entity.type
_entity.pdbx_description
1 polymer ?
#
loop_
_entity_poly.entity_id
_entity_poly.type
_entity_poly.pdbx_seq_one_letter_code
_entity_poly.pdbx_strand_id
1 'polypeptide(L)'
;MPNFRYSSLINATVEAVWNFHERPDILQLLTPPWQPVKIIRREGGLDVGAVSEFRLLLGPIPVKWVATHTECEQYRLFVDEQTEGPMASWTHRHEFTSENGKTRLTDAIAFSIPGGPIVDLLLGWWVEMRLTDMFRYRHEVTKRECEKNANNG
;
A
#
# COMPACT_ATOMS: atom_id res chain seq x y z
N MET A 1 1.78 -9.34 -14.38
CA MET A 1 2.65 -8.14 -14.37
C MET A 1 1.87 -7.02 -13.68
N PRO A 2 2.51 -6.14 -12.90
CA PRO A 2 1.82 -5.00 -12.29
C PRO A 2 1.32 -4.05 -13.39
N ASN A 3 0.10 -3.55 -13.21
CA ASN A 3 -0.55 -2.57 -14.09
C ASN A 3 -0.67 -1.19 -13.44
N PHE A 4 -0.16 -1.02 -12.22
CA PHE A 4 0.05 0.27 -11.58
C PHE A 4 1.39 0.28 -10.83
N ARG A 5 2.10 1.42 -10.86
CA ARG A 5 3.34 1.61 -10.11
C ARG A 5 3.48 3.05 -9.65
N TYR A 6 3.89 3.25 -8.40
CA TYR A 6 4.25 4.56 -7.84
C TYR A 6 5.61 4.45 -7.13
N SER A 7 6.49 5.45 -7.30
CA SER A 7 7.83 5.41 -6.72
C SER A 7 8.26 6.77 -6.22
N SER A 8 8.99 6.81 -5.10
CA SER A 8 9.56 8.03 -4.55
C SER A 8 10.91 7.75 -3.90
N LEU A 9 11.78 8.77 -3.91
CA LEU A 9 13.04 8.75 -3.18
C LEU A 9 12.82 9.43 -1.83
N ILE A 10 13.09 8.71 -0.75
CA ILE A 10 12.92 9.16 0.64
C ILE A 10 14.31 9.38 1.24
N ASN A 11 14.56 10.55 1.80
CA ASN A 11 15.81 10.91 2.46
C ASN A 11 15.93 10.30 3.86
N ALA A 12 15.90 8.97 3.92
CA ALA A 12 16.10 8.16 5.11
C ALA A 12 16.65 6.77 4.71
N THR A 13 17.28 6.08 5.66
CA THR A 13 17.81 4.73 5.42
C THR A 13 16.68 3.72 5.22
N VAL A 14 16.99 2.58 4.62
CA VAL A 14 15.99 1.53 4.36
C VAL A 14 15.39 1.04 5.66
N GLU A 15 16.19 0.92 6.72
CA GLU A 15 15.75 0.51 8.06
C GLU A 15 14.75 1.52 8.64
N ALA A 16 14.99 2.82 8.48
CA ALA A 16 14.06 3.84 8.97
C ALA A 16 12.70 3.77 8.24
N VAL A 17 12.72 3.61 6.91
CA VAL A 17 11.49 3.50 6.11
C VAL A 17 10.78 2.18 6.37
N TRP A 18 11.51 1.07 6.54
CA TRP A 18 10.96 -0.24 6.88
C TRP A 18 10.28 -0.21 8.26
N ASN A 19 10.99 0.27 9.29
CA ASN A 19 10.46 0.36 10.65
C ASN A 19 9.21 1.25 10.72
N PHE A 20 9.13 2.28 9.86
CA PHE A 20 7.90 3.05 9.71
C PHE A 20 6.73 2.18 9.24
N HIS A 21 6.94 1.30 8.26
CA HIS A 21 5.89 0.39 7.76
C HIS A 21 5.50 -0.71 8.77
N GLU A 22 6.38 -1.05 9.71
CA GLU A 22 6.07 -2.01 10.78
C GLU A 22 5.19 -1.41 11.89
N ARG A 23 5.14 -0.08 12.03
CA ARG A 23 4.42 0.59 13.13
C ARG A 23 2.98 0.10 13.25
N PRO A 24 2.44 -0.11 14.47
CA PRO A 24 1.08 -0.60 14.67
C PRO A 24 0.00 0.32 14.09
N ASP A 25 0.24 1.63 14.06
CA ASP A 25 -0.65 2.67 13.56
C ASP A 25 -0.48 2.98 12.06
N ILE A 26 0.40 2.26 11.34
CA ILE A 26 0.77 2.58 9.95
C ILE A 26 -0.43 2.73 9.01
N LEU A 27 -1.41 1.84 9.10
CA LEU A 27 -2.59 1.88 8.22
C LEU A 27 -3.42 3.14 8.49
N GLN A 28 -3.46 3.64 9.73
CA GLN A 28 -4.17 4.86 10.07
C GLN A 28 -3.46 6.09 9.47
N LEU A 29 -2.13 6.10 9.51
CA LEU A 29 -1.31 7.17 8.94
C LEU A 29 -1.36 7.19 7.41
N LEU A 30 -1.36 6.01 6.78
CA LEU A 30 -1.30 5.85 5.34
C LEU A 30 -2.70 5.86 4.67
N THR A 31 -3.79 5.78 5.43
CA THR A 31 -5.15 5.92 4.87
C THR A 31 -5.44 7.40 4.61
N PRO A 32 -5.62 7.82 3.35
CA PRO A 32 -5.96 9.21 3.06
C PRO A 32 -7.30 9.59 3.69
N PRO A 33 -7.44 10.80 4.27
CA PRO A 33 -8.64 11.20 5.03
C PRO A 33 -9.91 11.31 4.18
N TRP A 34 -9.78 11.40 2.85
CA TRP A 34 -10.91 11.41 1.92
C TRP A 34 -11.37 10.02 1.49
N GLN A 35 -10.64 8.96 1.85
CA GLN A 35 -11.04 7.59 1.51
C GLN A 35 -12.04 7.08 2.55
N PRO A 36 -13.22 6.60 2.13
CA PRO A 36 -14.21 6.06 3.04
C PRO A 36 -13.86 4.62 3.43
N VAL A 37 -12.74 4.47 4.14
CA VAL A 37 -12.19 3.20 4.61
C VAL A 37 -12.13 3.22 6.13
N LYS A 38 -12.62 2.14 6.74
CA LYS A 38 -12.46 1.88 8.16
C LYS A 38 -11.59 0.66 8.36
N ILE A 39 -10.51 0.80 9.12
CA ILE A 39 -9.69 -0.33 9.56
C ILE A 39 -10.50 -1.08 10.63
N ILE A 40 -10.77 -2.36 10.38
CA ILE A 40 -11.53 -3.23 11.29
C ILE A 40 -10.57 -4.00 12.18
N ARG A 41 -9.53 -4.60 11.59
CA ARG A 41 -8.50 -5.34 12.32
C ARG A 41 -7.17 -5.26 11.60
N ARG A 42 -6.10 -5.41 12.36
CA ARG A 42 -4.76 -5.71 11.87
C ARG A 42 -4.13 -6.69 12.84
N GLU A 43 -3.67 -7.81 12.32
CA GLU A 43 -3.07 -8.88 13.09
C GLU A 43 -1.72 -9.23 12.46
N GLY A 44 -0.66 -9.28 13.29
CA GLY A 44 0.72 -9.45 12.84
C GLY A 44 1.43 -8.14 12.48
N GLY A 45 2.57 -8.28 11.80
CA GLY A 45 3.42 -7.19 11.34
C GLY A 45 3.48 -7.14 9.81
N LEU A 46 4.69 -7.26 9.26
CA LEU A 46 4.91 -7.42 7.82
C LEU A 46 5.13 -8.89 7.42
N ASP A 47 5.24 -9.80 8.39
CA ASP A 47 5.50 -11.22 8.16
C ASP A 47 4.41 -11.91 7.33
N VAL A 48 4.82 -12.97 6.64
CA VAL A 48 3.90 -13.83 5.88
C VAL A 48 2.79 -14.37 6.79
N GLY A 49 1.55 -14.24 6.34
CA GLY A 49 0.35 -14.61 7.10
C GLY A 49 -0.21 -13.49 7.97
N ALA A 50 0.43 -12.31 8.07
CA ALA A 50 -0.19 -11.13 8.66
C ALA A 50 -1.45 -10.74 7.88
N VAL A 51 -2.50 -10.30 8.59
CA VAL A 51 -3.81 -10.00 8.00
C VAL A 51 -4.28 -8.61 8.38
N SER A 52 -4.78 -7.88 7.39
CA SER A 52 -5.46 -6.61 7.58
C SER A 52 -6.89 -6.69 7.05
N GLU A 53 -7.87 -6.27 7.86
CA GLU A 53 -9.28 -6.21 7.47
C GLU A 53 -9.79 -4.78 7.46
N PHE A 54 -10.49 -4.43 6.40
CA PHE A 54 -11.07 -3.13 6.16
C PHE A 54 -12.54 -3.24 5.82
N ARG A 55 -13.28 -2.16 6.12
CA ARG A 55 -14.59 -1.89 5.56
C ARG A 55 -14.50 -0.68 4.66
N LEU A 56 -14.71 -0.88 3.37
CA LEU A 56 -14.79 0.17 2.36
C LEU A 56 -16.25 0.59 2.17
N LEU A 57 -16.48 1.83 1.75
CA LEU A 57 -17.75 2.23 1.16
C LEU A 57 -17.58 2.42 -0.35
N LEU A 58 -18.18 1.53 -1.14
CA LEU A 58 -18.31 1.70 -2.59
C LEU A 58 -19.65 2.39 -2.86
N GLY A 59 -19.63 3.72 -2.92
CA GLY A 59 -20.87 4.50 -2.86
C GLY A 59 -21.60 4.24 -1.53
N PRO A 60 -22.89 3.90 -1.53
CA PRO A 60 -23.64 3.60 -0.30
C PRO A 60 -23.43 2.15 0.21
N ILE A 61 -22.71 1.31 -0.52
CA ILE A 61 -22.60 -0.13 -0.22
C ILE A 61 -21.33 -0.40 0.60
N PRO A 62 -21.44 -0.90 1.84
CA PRO A 62 -20.29 -1.34 2.61
C PRO A 62 -19.75 -2.67 2.06
N VAL A 63 -18.44 -2.72 1.82
CA VAL A 63 -17.76 -3.92 1.33
C VAL A 63 -16.61 -4.27 2.26
N LYS A 64 -16.49 -5.55 2.60
CA LYS A 64 -15.36 -6.10 3.36
C LYS A 64 -14.17 -6.31 2.43
N TRP A 65 -12.98 -5.92 2.87
CA TRP A 65 -11.72 -6.21 2.21
C TRP A 65 -10.76 -6.82 3.22
N VAL A 66 -10.28 -8.03 2.96
CA VAL A 66 -9.22 -8.73 3.70
C VAL A 66 -7.97 -8.85 2.83
N ALA A 67 -6.85 -8.31 3.30
CA ALA A 67 -5.53 -8.46 2.69
C ALA A 67 -4.64 -9.34 3.58
N THR A 68 -3.90 -10.27 2.98
CA THR A 68 -2.96 -11.17 3.66
C THR A 68 -1.58 -11.03 3.07
N HIS A 69 -0.56 -10.94 3.91
CA HIS A 69 0.83 -10.88 3.47
C HIS A 69 1.30 -12.24 2.96
N THR A 70 1.84 -12.28 1.75
CA THR A 70 2.25 -13.51 1.05
C THR A 70 3.76 -13.64 0.86
N GLU A 71 4.49 -12.52 0.90
CA GLU A 71 5.95 -12.48 0.78
C GLU A 71 6.50 -11.42 1.73
N CYS A 72 7.64 -11.70 2.36
CA CYS A 72 8.37 -10.73 3.16
C CYS A 72 9.86 -11.07 3.14
N GLU A 73 10.68 -10.16 2.63
CA GLU A 73 12.13 -10.15 2.84
C GLU A 73 12.49 -8.83 3.51
N GLN A 74 12.92 -8.92 4.77
CA GLN A 74 13.23 -7.75 5.60
C GLN A 74 14.19 -6.79 4.89
N TYR A 75 13.86 -5.50 4.93
CA TYR A 75 14.60 -4.42 4.26
C TYR A 75 14.66 -4.49 2.73
N ARG A 76 13.88 -5.37 2.10
CA ARG A 76 13.84 -5.47 0.65
C ARG A 76 12.44 -5.37 0.09
N LEU A 77 11.51 -6.15 0.60
CA LEU A 77 10.14 -6.18 0.09
C LEU A 77 9.15 -6.79 1.09
N PHE A 78 7.88 -6.44 0.92
CA PHE A 78 6.77 -7.27 1.37
C PHE A 78 5.62 -7.18 0.37
N VAL A 79 4.79 -8.22 0.33
CA VAL A 79 3.66 -8.34 -0.60
C VAL A 79 2.41 -8.69 0.19
N ASP A 80 1.31 -8.01 -0.09
CA ASP A 80 -0.02 -8.40 0.33
C ASP A 80 -0.93 -8.71 -0.86
N GLU A 81 -1.84 -9.66 -0.63
CA GLU A 81 -2.84 -10.06 -1.60
C GLU A 81 -4.24 -9.96 -0.99
N GLN A 82 -5.20 -9.52 -1.81
CA GLN A 82 -6.59 -9.60 -1.42
C GLN A 82 -7.03 -11.07 -1.38
N THR A 83 -7.47 -11.51 -0.21
CA THR A 83 -8.08 -12.84 -0.01
C THR A 83 -9.60 -12.79 -0.07
N GLU A 84 -10.19 -11.64 0.28
CA GLU A 84 -11.61 -11.33 0.16
C GLU A 84 -11.74 -9.83 -0.15
N GLY A 85 -12.53 -9.43 -1.15
CA GLY A 85 -12.69 -8.01 -1.43
C GLY A 85 -13.36 -7.70 -2.77
N PRO A 86 -13.44 -6.41 -3.12
CA PRO A 86 -14.18 -5.95 -4.29
C PRO A 86 -13.45 -6.22 -5.62
N MET A 87 -12.15 -6.51 -5.60
CA MET A 87 -11.39 -6.75 -6.83
C MET A 87 -11.50 -8.21 -7.25
N ALA A 88 -11.38 -8.51 -8.54
CA ALA A 88 -11.27 -9.90 -8.99
C ALA A 88 -9.90 -10.49 -8.58
N SER A 89 -8.86 -9.66 -8.61
CA SER A 89 -7.54 -9.95 -8.06
C SER A 89 -6.88 -8.65 -7.61
N TRP A 90 -6.01 -8.76 -6.59
CA TRP A 90 -5.19 -7.66 -6.12
C TRP A 90 -3.95 -8.23 -5.43
N THR A 91 -2.79 -7.83 -5.93
CA THR A 91 -1.48 -8.08 -5.35
C THR A 91 -0.76 -6.75 -5.26
N HIS A 92 -0.39 -6.34 -4.05
CA HIS A 92 0.34 -5.11 -3.79
C HIS A 92 1.72 -5.47 -3.26
N ARG A 93 2.74 -5.06 -4.02
CA ARG A 93 4.14 -5.27 -3.70
C ARG A 93 4.78 -3.95 -3.30
N HIS A 94 5.43 -3.96 -2.15
CA HIS A 94 6.27 -2.88 -1.65
C HIS A 94 7.74 -3.26 -1.82
N GLU A 95 8.54 -2.40 -2.41
CA GLU A 95 9.98 -2.62 -2.61
C GLU A 95 10.78 -1.45 -2.04
N PHE A 96 11.85 -1.79 -1.33
CA PHE A 96 12.76 -0.87 -0.67
C PHE A 96 14.16 -1.07 -1.26
N THR A 97 14.65 -0.05 -1.96
CA THR A 97 16.00 -0.09 -2.57
C THR A 97 16.86 1.01 -2.02
N SER A 98 18.05 0.68 -1.51
CA SER A 98 19.03 1.68 -1.08
C SER A 98 19.65 2.39 -2.28
N GLU A 99 19.65 3.72 -2.26
CA GLU A 99 20.24 4.58 -3.29
C GLU A 99 20.99 5.74 -2.64
N ASN A 100 22.32 5.67 -2.57
CA ASN A 100 23.18 6.74 -2.04
C ASN A 100 22.78 7.23 -0.64
N GLY A 101 22.49 6.30 0.29
CA GLY A 101 22.07 6.60 1.65
C GLY A 101 20.60 7.03 1.79
N LYS A 102 19.84 7.02 0.69
CA LYS A 102 18.39 7.24 0.64
C LYS A 102 17.69 5.92 0.32
N THR A 103 16.36 5.92 0.44
CA THR A 103 15.53 4.76 0.09
C THR A 103 14.61 5.10 -1.07
N ARG A 104 14.71 4.34 -2.15
CA ARG A 104 13.66 4.31 -3.17
C ARG A 104 12.58 3.35 -2.69
N LEU A 105 11.44 3.92 -2.30
CA LEU A 105 10.21 3.16 -2.02
C LEU A 105 9.41 3.05 -3.33
N THR A 106 9.08 1.82 -3.70
CA THR A 106 8.25 1.54 -4.87
C THR A 106 7.08 0.67 -4.46
N ASP A 107 5.89 1.13 -4.81
CA ASP A 107 4.64 0.39 -4.67
C ASP A 107 4.18 -0.03 -6.07
N ALA A 108 4.00 -1.33 -6.27
CA ALA A 108 3.54 -1.91 -7.52
C ALA A 108 2.28 -2.74 -7.26
N ILE A 109 1.22 -2.50 -8.02
CA ILE A 109 -0.03 -3.25 -7.91
C ILE A 109 -0.30 -4.00 -9.20
N ALA A 110 -0.62 -5.27 -9.06
CA ALA A 110 -1.32 -6.04 -10.08
C ALA A 110 -2.77 -6.22 -9.63
N PHE A 111 -3.73 -5.67 -10.36
CA PHE A 111 -5.15 -5.81 -10.04
C PHE A 111 -5.99 -6.15 -11.27
N SER A 112 -7.17 -6.71 -11.05
CA SER A 112 -8.21 -6.92 -12.07
C SER A 112 -9.58 -6.55 -11.52
N ILE A 113 -10.40 -5.86 -12.31
CA ILE A 113 -11.73 -5.42 -11.92
C ILE A 113 -12.74 -6.56 -12.19
N PRO A 114 -13.74 -6.80 -11.31
CA PRO A 114 -14.81 -7.74 -11.60
C PRO A 114 -15.53 -7.39 -12.92
N GLY A 115 -15.88 -8.41 -13.69
CA GLY A 115 -16.52 -8.25 -15.01
C GLY A 115 -15.57 -8.36 -16.21
N GLY A 116 -14.27 -8.54 -15.96
CA GLY A 116 -13.30 -8.96 -16.97
C GLY A 116 -12.73 -7.83 -17.84
N PRO A 117 -12.03 -8.17 -18.94
CA PRO A 117 -11.15 -7.24 -19.65
C PRO A 117 -11.84 -5.99 -20.24
N ILE A 118 -13.12 -6.09 -20.58
CA ILE A 118 -13.90 -4.94 -21.09
C ILE A 118 -14.11 -3.91 -19.98
N VAL A 119 -14.38 -4.36 -18.76
CA VAL A 119 -14.52 -3.48 -17.59
C VAL A 119 -13.18 -2.87 -17.23
N ASP A 120 -12.10 -3.66 -17.27
CA ASP A 120 -10.73 -3.15 -17.07
C ASP A 120 -10.40 -2.03 -18.06
N LEU A 121 -10.78 -2.17 -19.34
CA LEU A 121 -10.55 -1.12 -20.34
C LEU A 121 -11.34 0.16 -20.06
N LEU A 122 -12.61 0.03 -19.63
CA LEU A 122 -13.50 1.17 -19.42
C LEU A 122 -13.23 1.93 -18.11
N LEU A 123 -12.86 1.20 -17.05
CA LEU A 123 -12.70 1.75 -15.69
C LEU A 123 -11.24 1.79 -15.23
N GLY A 124 -10.31 1.14 -15.93
CA GLY A 124 -8.90 1.06 -15.54
C GLY A 124 -8.24 2.42 -15.35
N TRP A 125 -8.45 3.35 -16.28
CA TRP A 125 -7.95 4.73 -16.17
C TRP A 125 -8.46 5.44 -14.91
N TRP A 126 -9.73 5.23 -14.54
CA TRP A 126 -10.33 5.82 -13.35
C TRP A 126 -9.73 5.21 -12.08
N VAL A 127 -9.55 3.89 -12.04
CA VAL A 127 -8.87 3.20 -10.94
C VAL A 127 -7.42 3.71 -10.82
N GLU A 128 -6.69 3.79 -11.93
CA GLU A 128 -5.30 4.26 -11.97
C GLU A 128 -5.15 5.69 -11.40
N MET A 129 -6.05 6.62 -11.77
CA MET A 129 -6.04 7.97 -11.18
C MET A 129 -6.27 7.94 -9.66
N ARG A 130 -7.22 7.12 -9.19
CA ARG A 130 -7.52 6.99 -7.75
C ARG A 130 -6.37 6.37 -6.98
N LEU A 131 -5.70 5.37 -7.56
CA LEU A 131 -4.46 4.80 -7.02
C LEU A 131 -3.35 5.85 -7.00
N THR A 132 -3.17 6.61 -8.07
CA THR A 132 -2.17 7.68 -8.14
C THR A 132 -2.33 8.69 -7.00
N ASP A 133 -3.55 9.18 -6.76
CA ASP A 133 -3.83 10.10 -5.66
C ASP A 133 -3.57 9.47 -4.28
N MET A 134 -3.97 8.20 -4.09
CA MET A 134 -3.75 7.46 -2.86
C MET A 134 -2.26 7.25 -2.57
N PHE A 135 -1.50 6.76 -3.53
CA PHE A 135 -0.08 6.49 -3.36
C PHE A 135 0.75 7.76 -3.26
N ARG A 136 0.38 8.84 -3.95
CA ARG A 136 0.98 10.16 -3.71
C ARG A 136 0.85 10.57 -2.24
N TYR A 137 -0.34 10.43 -1.66
CA TYR A 137 -0.55 10.73 -0.23
C TYR A 137 0.31 9.85 0.67
N ARG A 138 0.27 8.53 0.45
CA ARG A 138 1.02 7.55 1.25
C ARG A 138 2.51 7.85 1.24
N HIS A 139 3.07 8.11 0.06
CA HIS A 139 4.48 8.42 -0.11
C HIS A 139 4.86 9.76 0.53
N GLU A 140 4.00 10.78 0.44
CA GLU A 140 4.23 12.07 1.09
C GLU A 140 4.22 11.93 2.62
N VAL A 141 3.30 11.13 3.18
CA VAL A 141 3.29 10.84 4.62
C VAL A 141 4.55 10.07 5.03
N THR A 142 4.91 9.00 4.32
CA THR A 142 6.14 8.24 4.60
C THR A 142 7.37 9.14 4.57
N LYS A 143 7.48 9.99 3.54
CA LYS A 143 8.57 10.95 3.39
C LYS A 143 8.63 11.90 4.58
N ARG A 144 7.50 12.53 4.91
CA ARG A 144 7.39 13.47 6.02
C ARG A 144 7.79 12.85 7.36
N GLU A 145 7.38 11.61 7.63
CA GLU A 145 7.66 10.96 8.91
C GLU A 145 9.11 10.44 8.97
N CYS A 146 9.65 9.89 7.88
CA CYS A 146 10.99 9.31 7.88
C CYS A 146 12.10 10.36 7.77
N GLU A 147 11.91 11.43 6.99
CA GLU A 147 12.92 12.46 6.79
C GLU A 147 13.07 13.39 8.01
N LYS A 148 12.02 13.57 8.81
CA LYS A 148 12.12 14.28 10.10
C LYS A 148 13.04 13.57 11.07
N ASN A 149 12.97 12.24 11.12
CA ASN A 149 13.77 11.44 12.03
C ASN A 149 15.24 11.37 11.59
N ALA A 150 15.51 11.44 10.29
CA ALA A 150 16.87 11.47 9.74
C ALA A 150 17.64 12.76 10.11
N ASN A 151 16.94 13.87 10.39
CA ASN A 151 17.56 15.15 10.73
C ASN A 151 17.77 15.36 12.25
N ASN A 152 17.33 14.41 13.08
CA ASN A 152 17.38 14.50 14.55
C ASN A 152 18.41 13.54 15.19
N GLY A 153 19.26 12.90 14.39
CA GLY A 153 20.39 12.06 14.83
C GLY A 153 21.70 12.59 14.29
#